data_AF-A0A2V8T206-F1
#
_entry.id   AF-A0A2V8T206-F1
#
_cell.length_a   1.000
_cell.length_b   1.000
_cell.length_c   1.000
_cell.angle_alpha   90.00
_cell.angle_beta   90.00
_cell.angle_gamma   90.00
#
_symmetry.space_group_name_H-M   'P 1'
#
loop_
_entity.id
_entity.type
_entity.pdbx_description
1 polymer ?
#
loop_
_entity_poly.entity_id
_entity_poly.type
_entity_poly.pdbx_seq_one_letter_code
_entity_poly.pdbx_strand_id
1 'polypeptide(L)' 'RVDFFLRRDTNKLLVNELNTIPGLTDVSGFPKLWEATGVPFAKVLDRLVALAFERHEEKSRNLTSL' A
#
# COMPACT_ATOMS: atom_id res chain seq x y z
N ARG A 1 -1.06 -3.91 0.92
CA ARG A 1 -1.11 -4.49 2.29
C ARG A 1 -0.44 -5.85 2.24
N VAL A 2 0.39 -6.21 3.22
CA VAL A 2 1.00 -7.54 3.32
C VAL A 2 0.50 -8.17 4.59
N ASP A 3 -0.07 -9.36 4.46
CA ASP A 3 -0.61 -10.11 5.59
C ASP A 3 0.37 -11.23 5.94
N PHE A 4 0.57 -11.46 7.24
CA PHE A 4 1.57 -12.38 7.74
C PHE A 4 0.95 -13.39 8.71
N PHE A 5 1.56 -14.57 8.79
CA PHE A 5 1.43 -15.47 9.93
C PHE A 5 2.64 -15.30 10.86
N LEU A 6 2.40 -15.18 12.17
CA LEU A 6 3.45 -15.20 13.18
C LEU A 6 3.36 -16.52 13.97
N ARG A 7 4.35 -17.38 13.80
CA ARG A 7 4.45 -18.64 14.55
C ARG A 7 4.86 -18.37 16.00
N ARG A 8 4.04 -18.77 16.97
CA ARG A 8 4.29 -18.53 18.40
C ARG A 8 5.45 -19.36 18.98
N ASP A 9 5.70 -20.53 18.42
CA ASP A 9 6.73 -21.46 18.90
C ASP A 9 8.16 -21.07 18.50
N THR A 10 8.29 -20.46 17.33
CA THR A 10 9.58 -20.15 16.70
C THR A 10 9.77 -18.65 16.45
N ASN A 11 8.75 -17.82 16.73
CA ASN A 11 8.66 -16.41 16.36
C ASN A 11 8.93 -16.13 14.87
N LYS A 12 8.77 -17.15 14.01
CA LYS A 12 8.96 -16.98 12.57
C LYS A 12 7.78 -16.22 11.98
N LEU A 13 8.10 -15.14 11.27
CA LEU A 13 7.16 -14.38 10.47
C LEU A 13 7.13 -14.94 9.04
N LEU A 14 5.96 -15.36 8.58
CA LEU A 14 5.74 -15.93 7.26
C LEU A 14 4.81 -15.01 6.48
N VAL A 15 5.16 -14.68 5.24
CA VAL A 15 4.26 -13.94 4.34
C VAL A 15 3.11 -14.86 3.96
N ASN A 16 1.87 -14.41 4.16
CA ASN A 16 0.69 -15.11 3.72
C ASN A 16 0.28 -14.63 2.32
N GLU A 17 -0.06 -13.35 2.19
CA GLU A 17 -0.53 -12.77 0.94
C GLU A 17 -0.13 -11.30 0.76
N LEU A 18 -0.05 -10.89 -0.50
CA LEU A 18 0.15 -9.50 -0.90
C LEU A 18 -1.14 -8.99 -1.56
N ASN A 19 -1.71 -7.95 -0.96
CA ASN A 19 -2.91 -7.27 -1.46
C ASN A 19 -2.52 -5.95 -2.13
N THR A 20 -2.58 -5.90 -3.45
CA THR A 20 -2.31 -4.68 -4.25
C THR A 20 -3.45 -3.68 -4.17
N ILE A 21 -4.69 -4.15 -4.05
CA ILE A 21 -5.91 -3.34 -3.85
C ILE A 21 -6.61 -3.82 -2.57
N PRO A 22 -6.15 -3.39 -1.38
CA PRO A 22 -6.81 -3.73 -0.13
C PRO A 22 -8.14 -2.96 0.02
N GLY A 23 -8.98 -3.35 0.99
CA GLY A 23 -10.15 -2.55 1.37
C GLY A 23 -9.75 -1.14 1.85
N LEU A 24 -10.47 -0.12 1.37
CA LEU A 24 -10.18 1.30 1.60
C LEU A 24 -11.29 2.05 2.37
N THR A 25 -12.22 1.34 3.01
CA THR A 25 -13.25 1.97 3.87
C THR A 25 -12.68 2.30 5.25
N ASP A 26 -13.30 3.22 5.99
CA ASP A 26 -12.83 3.66 7.32
C ASP A 26 -12.68 2.51 8.33
N VAL A 27 -13.46 1.44 8.17
CA VAL A 27 -13.37 0.25 9.04
C VAL A 27 -12.29 -0.74 8.60
N SER A 28 -11.75 -0.60 7.39
CA SER A 28 -10.76 -1.50 6.80
C SER A 28 -9.40 -1.41 7.51
N GLY A 29 -8.63 -2.50 7.46
CA GLY A 29 -7.32 -2.55 8.09
C GLY A 29 -6.29 -1.59 7.47
N PHE A 30 -6.32 -1.36 6.15
CA PHE A 30 -5.32 -0.50 5.49
C PHE A 30 -5.40 0.96 5.94
N PRO A 31 -6.59 1.63 5.93
CA PRO A 31 -6.72 2.98 6.49
C PRO A 31 -6.31 3.07 7.97
N LYS A 32 -6.83 2.16 8.81
CA LYS A 32 -6.55 2.14 10.26
C LYS A 32 -5.07 1.99 10.60
N LEU A 33 -4.34 1.16 9.84
CA LEU A 33 -2.90 0.98 10.06
C LEU A 33 -2.11 2.26 9.80
N TRP A 34 -2.49 3.04 8.78
CA TRP A 34 -1.85 4.35 8.52
C TRP A 34 -2.18 5.37 9.59
N GLU A 35 -3.43 5.46 10.02
CA GLU A 35 -3.84 6.35 11.10
C GLU A 35 -3.11 6.04 12.42
N ALA A 36 -2.89 4.75 12.71
CA ALA A 36 -2.10 4.33 13.87
C ALA A 36 -0.62 4.78 13.82
N THR A 37 -0.09 5.13 12.63
CA THR A 37 1.24 5.75 12.49
C THR A 37 1.23 7.28 12.67
N GLY A 38 0.06 7.87 12.93
CA GLY A 38 -0.13 9.31 13.02
C GLY A 38 -0.35 10.00 11.66
N VAL A 39 -0.50 9.24 10.57
CA VAL A 39 -0.77 9.78 9.22
C VAL A 39 -2.26 9.64 8.92
N PRO A 40 -3.02 10.74 8.81
CA PRO A 40 -4.44 10.68 8.46
C PRO A 40 -4.65 10.01 7.10
N PHE A 41 -5.68 9.17 6.97
CA PHE A 41 -5.92 8.42 5.74
C PHE A 41 -6.10 9.32 4.50
N ALA A 42 -6.70 10.51 4.66
CA ALA A 42 -6.79 11.50 3.59
C ALA A 42 -5.42 11.89 2.99
N LYS A 43 -4.38 12.01 3.83
CA LYS A 43 -3.00 12.30 3.36
C LYS A 43 -2.38 11.13 2.62
N VAL A 44 -2.76 9.90 2.97
CA VAL A 44 -2.35 8.70 2.23
C VAL A 44 -3.00 8.69 0.85
N LEU A 45 -4.28 9.04 0.74
CA LEU A 45 -4.98 9.16 -0.54
C LEU A 45 -4.33 10.22 -1.44
N ASP A 46 -4.05 11.41 -0.91
CA ASP A 46 -3.30 12.45 -1.63
C ASP A 46 -1.99 11.91 -2.20
N ARG A 47 -1.24 11.14 -1.39
CA ARG A 47 0.03 10.55 -1.81
C ARG A 47 -0.13 9.48 -2.88
N LEU A 48 -1.13 8.61 -2.77
CA LEU A 48 -1.40 7.57 -3.77
C LEU A 48 -1.75 8.17 -5.13
N VAL A 49 -2.54 9.25 -5.16
CA VAL A 49 -2.87 9.97 -6.39
C VAL A 49 -1.62 10.62 -7.00
N ALA A 50 -0.80 11.29 -6.20
CA ALA A 50 0.44 11.88 -6.67
C ALA A 50 1.40 10.84 -7.28
N LEU A 51 1.57 9.68 -6.61
CA LEU A 51 2.38 8.56 -7.11
C LEU A 51 1.84 7.99 -8.43
N ALA A 52 0.51 7.99 -8.62
CA ALA A 52 -0.09 7.53 -9.87
C ALA A 52 0.29 8.44 -11.06
N PHE A 53 0.28 9.77 -10.87
CA PHE A 53 0.73 10.72 -11.89
C PHE A 53 2.24 10.60 -12.16
N GLU A 54 3.07 10.56 -11.11
CA GLU A 54 4.53 10.38 -11.23
C GLU A 54 4.87 9.14 -12.07
N ARG A 55 4.25 8.00 -11.73
CA ARG A 55 4.45 6.74 -12.46
C ARG A 55 3.93 6.81 -13.90
N HIS A 56 2.84 7.52 -14.14
CA HIS A 56 2.32 7.71 -15.50
C HIS A 56 3.28 8.52 -16.36
N GLU A 57 3.80 9.63 -15.84
CA GLU A 57 4.79 10.46 -16.53
C GLU A 57 6.09 9.69 -16.81
N GLU A 58 6.62 8.95 -15.83
CA GLU A 58 7.78 8.08 -16.01
C GLU A 58 7.59 7.07 -17.15
N LYS A 59 6.43 6.42 -17.19
CA LYS A 59 6.11 5.46 -18.26
C LYS A 59 6.05 6.14 -19.61
N SER A 60 5.43 7.32 -19.69
CA SER A 60 5.33 8.11 -20.93
C SER A 60 6.69 8.60 -21.43
N ARG A 61 7.64 8.95 -20.55
CA ARG A 61 9.01 9.31 -20.94
C ARG A 61 9.80 8.13 -21.52
N ASN A 62 9.56 6.93 -21.00
CA ASN A 62 10.24 5.70 -21.43
C ASN A 62 9.59 5.03 -22.66
N LEU A 63 8.43 5.53 -23.11
CA LEU A 63 7.83 5.17 -24.40
C LEU A 63 8.53 5.96 -25.51
N THR A 64 9.76 5.57 -25.83
CA THR A 64 10.41 5.98 -27.07
C THR A 64 9.64 5.35 -28.24
N SER A 65 9.11 6.21 -29.12
CA SER A 65 8.49 5.80 -30.39
C SER A 65 9.39 4.84 -31.15
N LEU A 66 8.81 3.70 -31.56
CA LEU A 66 9.18 3.07 -32.83
C LEU A 66 8.68 3.96 -33.97
#